data_AF-A0A5C7JXI0-F1
#
_entry.id   AF-A0A5C7JXI0-F1
#
_cell.length_a   1.000
_cell.length_b   1.000
_cell.length_c   1.000
_cell.angle_alpha   90.00
_cell.angle_beta   90.00
_cell.angle_gamma   90.00
#
_symmetry.space_group_name_H-M   'P 1'
#
loop_
_entity.id
_entity.type
_entity.pdbx_description
1 polymer ?
#
loop_
_entity_poly.entity_id
_entity_poly.type
_entity_poly.pdbx_seq_one_letter_code
_entity_poly.pdbx_strand_id
1 'polypeptide(L)'
;MDSFIIQGRKNMNKYVVKSINDLLKVLNSPIVFPTDRKGNIQENKVLQVVKSREQVYLSTVNMIALIEIDSELFLKSIVKGLKNTWTELTKIITRDIGANDNEDDEEVEIDDTLLSNISQAKELASKLAFKILERIELLQMTDIEKKENIEKSLSVSTIEKYAENR
;
A
#
# COMPACT_ATOMS: atom_id res chain seq x y z
N MET A 1 40.43 12.00 7.58
CA MET A 1 39.69 11.28 6.53
C MET A 1 38.61 10.48 7.21
N ASP A 2 37.34 10.74 6.93
CA ASP A 2 36.27 9.85 7.39
C ASP A 2 36.47 8.48 6.73
N SER A 3 36.25 7.40 7.47
CA SER A 3 36.34 6.05 6.90
C SER A 3 35.31 5.90 5.78
N PHE A 4 35.64 5.09 4.76
CA PHE A 4 34.70 4.78 3.67
C PHE A 4 33.32 4.34 4.19
N ILE A 5 33.29 3.61 5.31
CA ILE A 5 32.06 3.14 5.95
C ILE A 5 31.22 4.32 6.47
N ILE A 6 31.83 5.30 7.13
CA ILE A 6 31.13 6.47 7.67
C ILE A 6 30.55 7.31 6.53
N GLN A 7 31.37 7.62 5.51
CA GLN A 7 30.92 8.37 4.33
C GLN A 7 29.85 7.60 3.55
N GLY A 8 29.99 6.29 3.42
CA GLY A 8 29.03 5.40 2.77
C GLY A 8 27.67 5.45 3.46
N ARG A 9 27.61 5.34 4.79
CA ARG A 9 26.36 5.44 5.56
C ARG A 9 25.67 6.79 5.37
N LYS A 10 26.43 7.89 5.39
CA LYS A 10 25.90 9.25 5.16
C LYS A 10 25.31 9.41 3.75
N ASN A 11 25.97 8.86 2.74
CA ASN A 11 25.49 8.90 1.35
C ASN A 11 24.26 8.02 1.13
N MET A 12 24.24 6.82 1.73
CA MET A 12 23.12 5.89 1.59
C MET A 12 21.81 6.47 2.09
N ASN A 13 21.81 7.26 3.17
CA ASN A 13 20.60 7.94 3.64
C ASN A 13 19.98 8.81 2.51
N LYS A 14 20.79 9.64 1.85
CA LYS A 14 20.34 10.48 0.72
C LYS A 14 19.81 9.65 -0.45
N TYR A 15 20.46 8.51 -0.74
CA TYR A 15 20.04 7.64 -1.84
C TYR A 15 18.72 6.94 -1.54
N VAL A 16 18.53 6.48 -0.30
CA VAL A 16 17.26 5.89 0.14
C VAL A 16 16.13 6.92 0.09
N VAL A 17 16.36 8.16 0.55
CA VAL A 17 15.38 9.25 0.43
C VAL A 17 14.99 9.49 -1.03
N LYS A 18 15.96 9.52 -1.96
CA LYS A 18 15.67 9.63 -3.40
C LYS A 18 14.82 8.46 -3.89
N SER A 19 15.18 7.22 -3.54
CA SER A 19 14.44 6.02 -3.96
C SER A 19 13.01 6.03 -3.43
N ILE A 20 12.80 6.43 -2.17
CA ILE A 20 11.45 6.58 -1.60
C ILE A 20 10.67 7.63 -2.38
N ASN A 21 11.25 8.79 -2.69
CA ASN A 21 10.59 9.82 -3.49
C ASN A 21 10.18 9.30 -4.87
N ASP A 22 11.02 8.50 -5.52
CA ASP A 22 10.70 7.89 -6.81
C ASP A 22 9.54 6.87 -6.69
N LEU A 23 9.50 6.06 -5.62
CA LEU A 23 8.37 5.16 -5.35
C LEU A 23 7.09 5.92 -4.96
N LEU A 24 7.20 7.03 -4.23
CA LEU A 24 6.05 7.88 -3.89
C LEU A 24 5.43 8.52 -5.13
N LYS A 25 6.19 8.81 -6.19
CA LYS A 25 5.60 9.24 -7.47
C LYS A 25 4.70 8.16 -8.05
N VAL A 26 5.08 6.89 -7.92
CA VAL A 26 4.25 5.77 -8.33
C VAL A 26 3.03 5.67 -7.41
N LEU A 27 3.19 5.66 -6.08
CA LEU A 27 2.03 5.61 -5.16
C LEU A 27 1.05 6.79 -5.31
N ASN A 28 1.53 7.95 -5.76
CA ASN A 28 0.69 9.10 -6.07
C ASN A 28 0.09 9.08 -7.49
N SER A 29 0.46 8.14 -8.34
CA SER A 29 -0.08 8.06 -9.70
C SER A 29 -1.39 7.28 -9.75
N PRO A 30 -2.33 7.67 -10.62
CA PRO A 30 -3.57 6.91 -10.85
C PRO A 30 -3.28 5.47 -11.24
N ILE A 31 -4.15 4.54 -10.85
CA ILE A 31 -4.11 3.19 -11.40
C ILE A 31 -4.61 3.25 -12.84
N VAL A 32 -3.74 2.91 -13.78
CA VAL A 32 -4.09 2.77 -15.19
C VAL A 32 -4.42 1.31 -15.46
N PHE A 33 -5.67 1.06 -15.84
CA PHE A 33 -6.10 -0.27 -16.25
C PHE A 33 -5.50 -0.61 -17.62
N PRO A 34 -4.96 -1.81 -17.81
CA PRO A 34 -4.51 -2.26 -19.11
C PRO A 34 -5.72 -2.39 -20.03
N THR A 35 -5.76 -1.66 -21.14
CA THR A 35 -6.86 -1.72 -22.11
C THR A 35 -6.44 -2.45 -23.38
N ASP A 36 -7.40 -3.04 -24.09
CA ASP A 36 -7.19 -3.56 -25.44
C ASP A 36 -7.17 -2.43 -26.49
N ARG A 37 -7.08 -2.79 -27.78
CA ARG A 37 -7.08 -1.80 -28.88
C ARG A 37 -8.40 -1.04 -29.04
N LYS A 38 -9.49 -1.54 -28.45
CA LYS A 38 -10.82 -0.94 -28.47
C LYS A 38 -11.07 -0.07 -27.23
N GLY A 39 -10.16 -0.06 -26.26
CA GLY A 39 -10.30 0.68 -25.00
C GLY A 39 -10.90 -0.15 -23.87
N ASN A 40 -11.22 -1.42 -24.09
CA ASN A 40 -11.83 -2.28 -23.08
C ASN A 40 -10.78 -2.73 -22.06
N ILE A 41 -11.16 -2.77 -20.79
CA ILE A 41 -10.25 -3.20 -19.72
C ILE A 41 -9.94 -4.70 -19.86
N GLN A 42 -8.65 -5.04 -19.81
CA GLN A 42 -8.16 -6.40 -19.79
C GLN A 42 -8.22 -6.94 -18.36
N GLU A 43 -9.39 -7.47 -18.00
CA GLU A 43 -9.71 -8.00 -16.67
C GLU A 43 -8.69 -9.00 -16.14
N ASN A 44 -8.20 -9.90 -17.00
CA ASN A 44 -7.18 -10.89 -16.67
C ASN A 44 -5.82 -10.29 -16.24
N LYS A 45 -5.58 -8.99 -16.49
CA LYS A 45 -4.37 -8.28 -16.09
C LYS A 45 -4.56 -7.39 -14.86
N VAL A 46 -5.78 -7.21 -14.37
CA VAL A 46 -6.08 -6.36 -13.20
C VAL A 46 -5.35 -6.87 -11.96
N LEU A 47 -5.30 -8.18 -11.74
CA LEU A 47 -4.54 -8.78 -10.64
C LEU A 47 -3.06 -8.37 -10.65
N GLN A 48 -2.44 -8.34 -11.83
CA GLN A 48 -1.02 -7.97 -11.96
C GLN A 48 -0.79 -6.50 -11.63
N VAL A 49 -1.76 -5.63 -11.95
CA VAL A 49 -1.73 -4.21 -11.56
C VAL A 49 -1.75 -4.09 -10.03
N VAL A 50 -2.67 -4.80 -9.35
CA VAL A 50 -2.76 -4.78 -7.88
C VAL A 50 -1.47 -5.31 -7.24
N LYS A 51 -0.93 -6.44 -7.71
CA LYS A 51 0.35 -6.99 -7.23
C LYS A 51 1.51 -6.00 -7.37
N SER A 52 1.56 -5.28 -8.50
CA SER A 52 2.59 -4.27 -8.72
C SER A 52 2.45 -3.10 -7.74
N ARG A 53 1.22 -2.68 -7.45
CA ARG A 53 0.94 -1.64 -6.43
C ARG A 53 1.32 -2.10 -5.03
N GLU A 54 1.00 -3.34 -4.66
CA GLU A 54 1.43 -3.93 -3.39
C GLU A 54 2.95 -3.94 -3.26
N GLN A 55 3.66 -4.38 -4.31
CA GLN A 55 5.12 -4.42 -4.28
C GLN A 55 5.74 -3.04 -4.10
N VAL A 56 5.21 -2.01 -4.76
CA VAL A 56 5.67 -0.62 -4.59
C VAL A 56 5.41 -0.14 -3.16
N TYR A 57 4.23 -0.43 -2.60
CA TYR A 57 3.91 -0.14 -1.20
C TYR A 57 4.90 -0.80 -0.24
N LEU A 58 5.10 -2.11 -0.36
CA LEU A 58 6.01 -2.88 0.51
C LEU A 58 7.45 -2.36 0.40
N SER A 59 7.92 -2.09 -0.81
CA SER A 59 9.26 -1.54 -1.04
C SER A 59 9.41 -0.17 -0.38
N THR A 60 8.38 0.68 -0.47
CA THR A 60 8.38 2.02 0.14
C THR A 60 8.45 1.92 1.66
N VAL A 61 7.59 1.10 2.28
CA VAL A 61 7.55 0.93 3.74
C VAL A 61 8.85 0.34 4.27
N ASN A 62 9.42 -0.65 3.58
CA ASN A 62 10.68 -1.25 3.97
C ASN A 62 11.84 -0.26 3.89
N MET A 63 11.88 0.60 2.87
CA MET A 63 12.92 1.64 2.74
C MET A 63 12.79 2.75 3.79
N ILE A 64 11.56 3.13 4.15
CA ILE A 64 11.31 4.08 5.25
C ILE A 64 11.92 3.55 6.55
N ALA A 65 11.84 2.25 6.83
CA ALA A 65 12.44 1.64 8.02
C ALA A 65 13.98 1.66 8.05
N LEU A 66 14.64 1.95 6.92
CA LEU A 66 16.11 2.01 6.84
C LEU A 66 16.68 3.39 7.19
N ILE A 67 15.83 4.42 7.30
CA ILE A 67 16.26 5.79 7.54
C ILE A 67 15.52 6.38 8.74
N GLU A 68 16.20 7.24 9.49
CA GLU A 68 15.54 8.13 10.43
C GLU A 68 14.86 9.25 9.64
N ILE A 69 13.55 9.42 9.88
CA ILE A 69 12.76 10.44 9.21
C ILE A 69 12.53 11.58 10.21
N ASP A 70 13.40 12.58 10.16
CA ASP A 70 13.26 13.80 10.97
C ASP A 70 12.49 14.91 10.24
N SER A 71 12.04 14.66 9.01
CA SER A 71 11.35 15.67 8.20
C SER A 71 9.84 15.45 8.18
N GLU A 72 9.10 16.35 8.83
CA GLU A 72 7.64 16.41 8.80
C GLU A 72 7.10 16.51 7.36
N LEU A 73 7.79 17.24 6.48
CA LEU A 73 7.44 17.36 5.06
C LEU A 73 7.55 16.02 4.32
N PHE A 74 8.55 15.21 4.68
CA PHE A 74 8.73 13.88 4.09
C PHE A 74 7.63 12.91 4.58
N LEU A 75 7.29 12.93 5.87
CA LEU A 75 6.16 12.16 6.41
C LEU A 75 4.83 12.55 5.74
N LYS A 76 4.56 13.85 5.57
CA LYS A 76 3.39 14.34 4.84
C LYS A 76 3.32 13.81 3.40
N SER A 77 4.47 13.73 2.72
CA SER A 77 4.56 13.19 1.35
C SER A 77 4.27 11.69 1.30
N ILE A 78 4.76 10.93 2.29
CA ILE A 78 4.47 9.50 2.44
C ILE A 78 2.97 9.30 2.68
N VAL A 79 2.39 9.99 3.66
CA VAL A 79 0.96 9.88 3.99
C VAL A 79 0.10 10.26 2.79
N LYS A 80 0.47 11.28 2.01
CA LYS A 80 -0.22 11.64 0.77
C LYS A 80 -0.19 10.49 -0.25
N GLY A 81 0.98 9.89 -0.49
CA GLY A 81 1.11 8.75 -1.40
C GLY A 81 0.25 7.56 -0.97
N LEU A 82 0.25 7.25 0.32
CA LEU A 82 -0.58 6.20 0.90
C LEU A 82 -2.08 6.47 0.72
N LYS A 83 -2.54 7.68 1.04
CA LYS A 83 -3.96 8.08 0.84
C LYS A 83 -4.38 7.97 -0.61
N ASN A 84 -3.55 8.45 -1.53
CA ASN A 84 -3.82 8.35 -2.96
C ASN A 84 -3.89 6.90 -3.44
N THR A 85 -2.94 6.06 -3.03
CA THR A 85 -2.99 4.62 -3.36
C THR A 85 -4.25 3.96 -2.81
N TRP A 86 -4.65 4.27 -1.58
CA TRP A 86 -5.90 3.78 -1.00
C TRP A 86 -7.11 4.17 -1.85
N THR A 87 -7.22 5.46 -2.22
CA THR A 87 -8.30 5.96 -3.08
C THR A 87 -8.31 5.31 -4.47
N GLU A 88 -7.16 4.99 -5.04
CA GLU A 88 -7.11 4.29 -6.33
C GLU A 88 -7.50 2.81 -6.19
N LEU A 89 -7.15 2.15 -5.09
CA LEU A 89 -7.53 0.76 -4.83
C LEU A 89 -9.04 0.61 -4.63
N THR A 90 -9.72 1.60 -4.02
CA THR A 90 -11.18 1.53 -3.84
C THR A 90 -11.91 1.42 -5.18
N LYS A 91 -11.40 2.04 -6.25
CA LYS A 91 -11.95 1.89 -7.61
C LYS A 91 -11.96 0.42 -8.06
N ILE A 92 -10.96 -0.37 -7.71
CA ILE A 92 -10.90 -1.81 -8.02
C ILE A 92 -11.88 -2.59 -7.13
N ILE A 93 -11.90 -2.26 -5.84
CA ILE A 93 -12.71 -2.95 -4.84
C ILE A 93 -14.20 -2.79 -5.14
N THR A 94 -14.65 -1.58 -5.47
CA THR A 94 -16.07 -1.26 -5.65
C THR A 94 -16.58 -1.44 -7.07
N ARG A 95 -15.72 -1.69 -8.07
CA ARG A 95 -16.18 -1.88 -9.46
C ARG A 95 -16.96 -3.19 -9.60
N ASP A 96 -18.13 -3.16 -10.22
CA ASP A 96 -18.90 -4.37 -10.46
C ASP A 96 -18.16 -5.34 -11.40
N ILE A 97 -18.33 -6.64 -11.17
CA ILE A 97 -17.77 -7.68 -12.04
C ILE A 97 -18.63 -7.73 -13.30
N GLY A 98 -18.02 -7.50 -14.47
CA GLY A 98 -18.75 -7.48 -15.74
C GLY A 98 -19.32 -6.12 -16.14
N ALA A 99 -19.10 -5.06 -15.36
CA ALA A 99 -19.45 -3.71 -15.77
C ALA A 99 -18.50 -3.21 -16.87
N ASN A 100 -19.04 -2.96 -18.05
CA ASN A 100 -18.40 -2.15 -19.08
C ASN A 100 -18.75 -0.68 -18.84
N ASP A 101 -17.77 0.21 -18.93
CA ASP A 101 -18.00 1.67 -18.97
C ASP A 101 -18.52 2.13 -20.37
N ASN A 102 -18.77 1.20 -21.29
CA ASN A 102 -19.29 1.49 -22.62
C ASN A 102 -20.82 1.43 -22.59
N GLU A 103 -21.48 2.45 -23.17
CA GLU A 103 -22.94 2.57 -23.27
C GLU A 103 -23.63 1.45 -24.09
N ASP A 104 -22.85 0.54 -24.69
CA ASP A 104 -23.35 -0.66 -25.35
C ASP A 104 -23.27 -1.85 -24.38
N ASP A 105 -24.40 -2.14 -23.73
CA ASP A 105 -24.68 -3.27 -22.83
C ASP A 105 -24.54 -4.64 -23.54
N GLU A 106 -23.34 -4.97 -24.04
CA GLU A 106 -22.99 -6.37 -24.31
C GLU A 106 -22.51 -7.00 -22.99
N GLU A 107 -23.29 -7.94 -22.46
CA GLU A 107 -22.87 -8.83 -21.38
C GLU A 107 -21.53 -9.48 -21.77
N VAL A 108 -20.46 -9.08 -21.09
CA VAL A 108 -19.16 -9.73 -21.25
C VAL A 108 -19.30 -11.13 -20.66
N GLU A 109 -19.14 -12.16 -21.50
CA GLU A 109 -19.09 -13.54 -21.04
C GLU A 109 -17.85 -13.71 -20.13
N ILE A 110 -18.10 -13.80 -18.82
CA ILE A 110 -17.06 -13.96 -17.81
C ILE A 110 -16.86 -15.45 -17.57
N ASP A 111 -15.76 -16.00 -18.08
CA ASP A 111 -15.36 -17.36 -17.72
C ASP A 111 -14.83 -17.44 -16.28
N ASP A 112 -14.79 -18.66 -15.73
CA ASP A 112 -14.34 -18.92 -14.35
C ASP A 112 -12.90 -18.47 -14.09
N THR A 113 -12.04 -18.47 -15.11
CA THR A 113 -10.64 -18.02 -14.97
C THR A 113 -10.57 -16.50 -14.81
N LEU A 114 -11.39 -15.78 -15.58
CA LEU A 114 -11.55 -14.34 -15.47
C LEU A 114 -12.13 -13.95 -14.12
N LEU A 115 -13.19 -14.65 -13.68
CA LEU A 115 -13.80 -14.45 -12.37
C LEU A 115 -12.80 -14.67 -11.23
N SER A 116 -11.99 -15.73 -11.32
CA SER A 116 -10.94 -16.01 -10.33
C SER A 116 -9.91 -14.88 -10.25
N ASN A 117 -9.45 -14.35 -11.39
CA ASN A 117 -8.49 -13.24 -11.42
C ASN A 117 -9.07 -11.96 -10.82
N ILE A 118 -10.31 -11.62 -11.16
CA ILE A 118 -10.99 -10.42 -10.63
C ILE A 118 -11.20 -10.56 -9.12
N SER A 119 -11.64 -11.73 -8.66
CA SER A 119 -11.83 -12.04 -7.25
C SER A 119 -10.53 -11.88 -6.46
N GLN A 120 -9.43 -12.48 -6.94
CA GLN A 120 -8.11 -12.33 -6.33
C GLN A 120 -7.62 -10.88 -6.33
N ALA A 121 -7.89 -10.12 -7.40
CA ALA A 121 -7.49 -8.73 -7.49
C ALA A 121 -8.22 -7.87 -6.43
N LYS A 122 -9.54 -8.08 -6.28
CA LYS A 122 -10.35 -7.41 -5.26
C LYS A 122 -9.94 -7.78 -3.84
N GLU A 123 -9.69 -9.06 -3.58
CA GLU A 123 -9.21 -9.54 -2.29
C GLU A 123 -7.88 -8.88 -1.92
N LEU A 124 -6.91 -8.92 -2.85
CA LEU A 124 -5.59 -8.33 -2.64
C LEU A 124 -5.66 -6.81 -2.46
N ALA A 125 -6.45 -6.12 -3.27
CA ALA A 125 -6.66 -4.68 -3.16
C ALA A 125 -7.25 -4.30 -1.81
N SER A 126 -8.24 -5.08 -1.32
CA SER A 126 -8.86 -4.87 -0.01
C SER A 126 -7.87 -5.07 1.13
N LYS A 127 -7.11 -6.18 1.11
CA LYS A 127 -6.05 -6.45 2.09
C LYS A 127 -5.01 -5.33 2.12
N LEU A 128 -4.58 -4.87 0.95
CA LEU A 128 -3.63 -3.76 0.84
C LEU A 128 -4.23 -2.45 1.36
N ALA A 129 -5.49 -2.16 1.05
CA ALA A 129 -6.17 -0.96 1.53
C ALA A 129 -6.23 -0.91 3.07
N PHE A 130 -6.54 -2.03 3.75
CA PHE A 130 -6.48 -2.11 5.21
C PHE A 130 -5.07 -1.86 5.75
N LYS A 131 -4.05 -2.53 5.19
CA LYS A 131 -2.64 -2.30 5.59
C LYS A 131 -2.22 -0.83 5.43
N ILE A 132 -2.70 -0.17 4.38
CA ILE A 132 -2.42 1.25 4.15
C ILE A 132 -3.05 2.13 5.24
N LEU A 133 -4.29 1.85 5.64
CA LEU A 133 -4.96 2.58 6.72
C LEU A 133 -4.21 2.44 8.05
N GLU A 134 -3.88 1.20 8.43
CA GLU A 134 -3.07 0.90 9.62
C GLU A 134 -1.73 1.65 9.59
N ARG A 135 -1.08 1.70 8.41
CA ARG A 135 0.19 2.38 8.26
C ARG A 135 0.08 3.89 8.36
N ILE A 136 -0.97 4.49 7.80
CA ILE A 136 -1.25 5.92 7.95
C ILE A 136 -1.47 6.25 9.42
N GLU A 137 -2.26 5.44 10.13
CA GLU A 137 -2.50 5.63 11.57
C GLU A 137 -1.18 5.64 12.35
N LEU A 138 -0.33 4.63 12.16
CA LEU A 138 0.99 4.54 12.81
C LEU A 138 1.92 5.71 12.50
N LEU A 139 1.86 6.25 11.28
CA LEU A 139 2.69 7.40 10.86
C LEU A 139 2.16 8.73 11.40
N GLN A 140 0.88 8.82 11.74
CA GLN A 140 0.24 10.03 12.25
C GLN A 140 0.08 10.03 13.77
N MET A 141 0.21 8.88 14.44
CA MET A 141 0.24 8.79 15.89
C MET A 141 1.36 9.65 16.49
N THR A 142 1.00 10.46 17.48
CA THR A 142 1.94 11.15 18.35
C THR A 142 2.74 10.16 19.20
N ASP A 143 3.89 10.58 19.71
CA ASP A 143 4.71 9.70 20.55
C ASP A 143 4.05 9.35 21.89
N ILE A 144 3.07 10.15 22.33
CA ILE A 144 2.22 9.87 23.49
C ILE A 144 1.27 8.71 23.15
N GLU A 145 0.56 8.79 22.03
CA GLU A 145 -0.36 7.74 21.57
C GLU A 145 0.36 6.42 21.28
N LYS A 146 1.60 6.47 20.74
CA LYS A 146 2.43 5.28 20.55
C LYS A 146 2.77 4.60 21.88
N LYS A 147 3.12 5.37 22.92
CA LYS A 147 3.41 4.82 24.26
C LYS A 147 2.16 4.21 24.90
N GLU A 148 1.03 4.91 24.84
CA GLU A 148 -0.23 4.39 25.38
C GLU A 148 -0.68 3.09 24.69
N ASN A 149 -0.50 2.98 23.37
CA ASN A 149 -0.83 1.75 22.63
C ASN A 149 0.12 0.58 22.98
N ILE A 150 1.41 0.84 23.18
CA ILE A 150 2.36 -0.17 23.67
C ILE A 150 1.93 -0.65 25.06
N GLU A 151 1.60 0.26 25.97
CA GLU A 151 1.15 -0.06 27.33
C GLU A 151 -0.18 -0.85 27.34
N LYS A 152 -1.14 -0.50 26.47
CA LYS A 152 -2.38 -1.27 26.28
C LYS A 152 -2.12 -2.67 25.72
N SER A 153 -1.24 -2.81 24.73
CA SER A 153 -0.90 -4.13 24.17
C SER A 153 -0.22 -5.06 25.19
N LEU A 154 0.64 -4.50 26.04
CA LEU A 154 1.32 -5.21 27.13
C LEU A 154 0.34 -5.62 28.25
N SER A 155 -0.64 -4.77 28.56
CA SER A 155 -1.65 -5.09 29.58
C SER A 155 -2.64 -6.16 29.10
N VAL A 156 -3.06 -6.15 27.84
CA VAL A 156 -3.88 -7.22 27.23
C VAL A 156 -3.12 -8.56 27.20
N SER A 157 -1.86 -8.56 26.77
CA SER A 157 -0.98 -9.74 26.81
C SER A 157 -0.82 -10.34 28.21
N THR A 158 -0.86 -9.50 29.24
CA THR A 158 -0.74 -9.95 30.63
C THR A 158 -2.05 -10.58 31.10
N ILE A 159 -3.20 -9.98 30.80
CA ILE A 159 -4.52 -10.49 31.15
C ILE A 159 -4.79 -11.85 30.50
N GLU A 160 -4.44 -12.02 29.21
CA GLU A 160 -4.60 -13.30 28.51
C GLU A 160 -3.73 -14.42 29.14
N LYS A 161 -2.48 -14.11 29.51
CA LYS A 161 -1.62 -15.05 30.26
C LYS A 161 -2.17 -15.45 31.63
N TYR A 162 -2.96 -14.59 32.28
CA TYR A 162 -3.63 -14.92 33.54
C TYR A 162 -4.96 -15.66 33.35
N ALA A 163 -5.59 -15.52 32.18
CA ALA A 163 -6.84 -16.21 31.84
C ALA A 163 -6.59 -17.65 31.34
N GLU A 164 -5.50 -17.91 30.62
CA GLU A 164 -5.13 -19.24 30.11
C GLU A 164 -4.52 -20.18 31.18
N ASN A 165 -4.15 -19.64 32.36
CA ASN A 165 -3.58 -20.41 33.48
C ASN A 165 -4.60 -20.68 34.61
N ARG A 166 -5.90 -20.77 34.29
CA ARG A 166 -6.96 -21.14 35.24
C ARG A 166 -7.62 -22.47 34.90
#